data_AF-A0A8J9X210-F1
#
_entry.id   AF-A0A8J9X210-F1
#
_cell.length_a   1.000
_cell.length_b   1.000
_cell.length_c   1.000
_cell.angle_alpha   90.00
_cell.angle_beta   90.00
_cell.angle_gamma   90.00
#
_symmetry.space_group_name_H-M   'P 1'
#
loop_
_entity.id
_entity.type
_entity.pdbx_description
1 polymer ?
#
loop_
_entity_poly.entity_id
_entity_poly.type
_entity_poly.pdbx_seq_one_letter_code
_entity_poly.pdbx_strand_id
1 'polypeptide(L)'
;MAPSVTRSAEGVVLDDKKNWVVGKKIGSGVQGTVHEVLANGAVSEFAVKLAPVPTVKTKGRQLSPAQQNANAIYRESVVYQNALGSLKGTFIPKVASPQAFKEVS
;
A
#
# COMPACT_ATOMS: atom_id res chain seq x y z
N MET A 1 2.43 20.65 14.51
CA MET A 1 2.32 19.30 13.93
C MET A 1 1.39 18.50 14.83
N ALA A 2 0.20 18.12 14.36
CA ALA A 2 -0.67 17.25 15.15
C ALA A 2 -0.05 15.84 15.19
N PRO A 3 0.05 15.19 16.36
CA PRO A 3 0.46 13.79 16.43
C PRO A 3 -0.61 12.98 15.70
N SER A 4 -0.25 12.38 14.57
CA SER A 4 -1.11 11.41 13.92
C SER A 4 -1.19 10.22 14.87
N VAL A 5 -2.32 10.09 15.56
CA VAL A 5 -2.60 8.94 16.42
C VAL A 5 -2.73 7.73 15.50
N THR A 6 -1.60 7.06 15.25
CA THR A 6 -1.57 5.84 14.44
C THR A 6 -2.20 4.74 15.29
N ARG A 7 -3.52 4.61 15.21
CA ARG A 7 -4.20 3.39 15.66
C ARG A 7 -3.58 2.22 14.90
N SER A 8 -3.36 1.09 15.58
CA SER A 8 -2.88 -0.13 14.91
C SER A 8 -3.81 -0.45 13.74
N ALA A 9 -3.24 -0.75 12.58
CA ALA A 9 -4.02 -1.17 11.42
C ALA A 9 -4.49 -2.62 11.52
N GLU A 10 -3.99 -3.37 12.50
CA GLU A 10 -4.39 -4.75 12.77
C GLU A 10 -5.91 -4.84 13.03
N GLY A 11 -6.55 -5.82 12.40
CA GLY A 11 -8.00 -6.01 12.48
C GLY A 11 -8.82 -5.17 11.49
N VAL A 12 -8.20 -4.30 10.69
CA VAL A 12 -8.91 -3.58 9.62
C VAL A 12 -9.36 -4.57 8.55
N VAL A 13 -10.65 -4.53 8.22
CA VAL A 13 -11.24 -5.34 7.14
C VAL A 13 -11.00 -4.66 5.79
N LEU A 14 -10.54 -5.43 4.81
CA LEU A 14 -10.16 -4.95 3.47
C LEU A 14 -11.25 -5.17 2.41
N ASP A 15 -12.22 -6.06 2.65
CA ASP A 15 -13.31 -6.37 1.73
C ASP A 15 -14.69 -6.40 2.43
N ASP A 16 -15.75 -6.12 1.67
CA ASP A 16 -17.12 -6.09 2.22
C ASP A 16 -17.58 -7.45 2.79
N LYS A 17 -16.99 -8.53 2.27
CA LYS A 17 -17.24 -9.91 2.70
C LYS A 17 -16.45 -10.32 3.94
N LYS A 18 -15.57 -9.46 4.46
CA LYS A 18 -14.74 -9.71 5.64
C LYS A 18 -13.83 -10.93 5.54
N ASN A 19 -13.49 -11.36 4.33
CA ASN A 19 -12.55 -12.46 4.13
C ASN A 19 -11.11 -11.99 4.37
N TRP A 20 -10.82 -10.71 4.11
CA TRP A 20 -9.46 -10.19 4.16
C TRP A 20 -9.32 -9.18 5.30
N VAL A 21 -8.45 -9.48 6.26
CA VAL A 21 -8.21 -8.65 7.43
C VAL A 21 -6.72 -8.35 7.56
N VAL A 22 -6.37 -7.12 7.89
CA VAL A 22 -4.98 -6.73 8.18
C VAL A 22 -4.51 -7.49 9.43
N GLY A 23 -3.49 -8.32 9.24
CA GLY A 23 -2.80 -9.04 10.30
C GLY A 23 -1.63 -8.23 10.86
N LYS A 24 -0.68 -8.93 11.47
CA LYS A 24 0.44 -8.31 12.18
C LYS A 24 1.34 -7.51 11.24
N LYS A 25 1.94 -6.44 11.76
CA LYS A 25 3.02 -5.72 11.06
C LYS A 25 4.25 -6.61 10.86
N ILE A 26 4.70 -6.74 9.61
CA ILE A 26 5.92 -7.46 9.23
C ILE A 26 7.05 -6.55 8.74
N GLY A 27 6.74 -5.30 8.35
CA GLY A 27 7.75 -4.37 7.87
C GLY A 27 7.31 -2.92 7.87
N SER A 28 8.27 -2.02 7.67
CA SER A 28 8.00 -0.61 7.41
C SER A 28 9.06 0.01 6.51
N GLY A 29 8.64 0.98 5.72
CA GLY A 29 9.51 1.82 4.92
C GLY A 29 9.06 3.27 4.95
N VAL A 30 9.81 4.13 4.25
CA VAL A 30 9.56 5.58 4.18
C VAL A 30 8.16 5.98 3.72
N GLN A 31 7.47 5.10 2.99
CA GLN A 31 6.16 5.37 2.40
C GLN A 31 5.01 4.58 3.04
N GLY A 32 5.26 3.85 4.13
CA GLY A 32 4.21 3.09 4.79
C GLY A 32 4.68 1.88 5.56
N THR A 33 3.73 1.01 5.87
CA THR A 33 3.93 -0.22 6.64
C THR A 33 3.45 -1.41 5.84
N VAL A 34 4.10 -2.56 6.03
CA VAL A 34 3.70 -3.83 5.43
C VAL A 34 3.21 -4.75 6.53
N HIS A 35 2.05 -5.35 6.31
CA HIS A 35 1.37 -6.23 7.25
C HIS A 35 1.03 -7.55 6.58
N GLU A 36 0.93 -8.60 7.38
CA GLU A 36 0.27 -9.83 6.99
C GLU A 36 -1.18 -9.56 6.58
N VAL A 37 -1.75 -10.44 5.78
CA VAL A 37 -3.20 -10.48 5.55
C VAL A 37 -3.73 -11.81 6.06
N LEU A 38 -4.78 -11.73 6.86
CA LEU A 38 -5.55 -12.89 7.28
C LEU A 38 -6.66 -13.14 6.25
N ALA A 39 -6.68 -14.33 5.67
CA ALA A 39 -7.76 -14.82 4.82
C ALA A 39 -8.67 -15.73 5.66
N ASN A 40 -9.94 -15.35 5.84
CA ASN A 40 -10.91 -16.09 6.65
C ASN A 40 -10.41 -16.41 8.07
N GLY A 41 -9.65 -15.49 8.67
CA GLY A 41 -9.09 -15.63 10.02
C GLY A 41 -7.77 -16.41 10.11
N ALA A 42 -7.23 -16.93 9.00
CA ALA A 42 -5.93 -17.60 8.97
C ALA A 42 -4.88 -16.75 8.24
N VAL A 43 -3.61 -16.85 8.64
CA VAL A 43 -2.50 -16.17 7.95
C VAL A 43 -2.43 -16.65 6.50
N SER A 44 -2.47 -15.71 5.57
CA SER A 44 -2.33 -16.00 4.13
C SER A 44 -0.89 -15.78 3.66
N GLU A 45 -0.60 -16.25 2.44
CA GLU A 45 0.68 -15.97 1.76
C GLU A 45 0.81 -14.51 1.28
N PHE A 46 -0.26 -13.72 1.37
CA PHE A 46 -0.30 -12.35 0.89
C PHE A 46 0.04 -11.35 1.99
N ALA A 47 0.59 -10.22 1.55
CA ALA A 47 0.88 -9.06 2.40
C ALA A 47 0.15 -7.82 1.85
N VAL A 48 -0.14 -6.88 2.75
CA VAL A 48 -0.73 -5.58 2.39
C VAL A 48 0.21 -4.45 2.78
N LYS A 49 0.43 -3.53 1.85
CA LYS A 49 1.15 -2.27 2.10
C LYS A 49 0.15 -1.17 2.39
N LEU A 50 0.25 -0.56 3.58
CA LEU A 50 -0.58 0.54 4.02
C LEU A 50 0.23 1.84 4.02
N ALA A 51 -0.23 2.83 3.27
CA ALA A 51 0.39 4.14 3.13
C ALA A 51 -0.62 5.25 3.48
N PRO A 52 -0.22 6.28 4.24
CA PRO A 52 -1.08 7.44 4.49
C PRO A 52 -1.22 8.24 3.19
N VAL A 53 -2.39 8.17 2.56
CA VAL A 53 -2.64 8.88 1.31
C VAL A 53 -2.79 10.37 1.59
N PRO A 54 -1.91 11.24 1.07
CA PRO A 54 -2.09 12.68 1.21
C PRO A 54 -3.32 13.13 0.44
N THR A 55 -4.06 14.10 0.99
CA THR A 55 -5.24 14.65 0.31
C THR A 55 -4.85 15.55 -0.87
N VAL A 56 -3.67 16.17 -0.81
CA VAL A 56 -3.19 17.12 -1.82
C VAL A 56 -1.72 16.92 -2.14
N LYS A 57 -1.35 17.13 -3.41
CA LYS A 57 0.04 17.20 -3.85
C LYS A 57 0.68 18.49 -3.36
N THR A 58 1.79 18.39 -2.65
CA THR A 58 2.60 19.56 -2.27
C THR A 58 3.32 20.10 -3.51
N LYS A 59 3.22 21.41 -3.76
CA LYS A 59 3.93 22.10 -4.86
C LYS A 59 5.06 22.97 -4.29
N GLY A 60 6.21 22.99 -4.95
CA GLY A 60 7.36 23.81 -4.55
C GLY A 60 8.61 23.47 -5.34
N ARG A 61 9.55 24.42 -5.44
CA ARG A 61 10.83 24.27 -6.18
C ARG A 61 11.85 23.39 -5.44
N GLN A 62 11.83 23.40 -4.10
CA GLN A 62 12.58 22.50 -3.24
C GLN A 62 11.60 21.85 -2.27
N LEU A 63 11.53 20.53 -2.29
CA LEU A 63 10.66 19.74 -1.41
C LEU A 63 11.54 18.91 -0.48
N SER A 64 11.16 18.83 0.80
CA SER A 64 11.82 17.94 1.74
C SER A 64 11.61 16.46 1.36
N PRO A 65 12.47 15.53 1.80
CA PRO A 65 12.26 14.10 1.53
C PRO A 65 10.87 13.60 1.94
N ALA A 66 10.34 14.08 3.06
CA ALA A 66 8.98 13.74 3.51
C ALA A 66 7.90 14.23 2.53
N GLN A 67 8.04 15.44 2.00
CA GLN A 67 7.12 16.00 0.99
C GLN A 67 7.24 15.26 -0.35
N GLN A 68 8.45 14.86 -0.74
CA GLN A 68 8.69 14.04 -1.93
C GLN A 68 8.01 12.66 -1.79
N ASN A 69 8.15 12.01 -0.64
CA ASN A 69 7.51 10.73 -0.33
C ASN A 69 5.98 10.83 -0.33
N ALA A 70 5.43 11.87 0.31
CA ALA A 70 4.00 12.15 0.26
C ALA A 70 3.52 12.34 -1.20
N ASN A 71 4.24 13.15 -1.98
CA ASN A 71 3.90 13.34 -3.40
C ASN A 71 3.98 12.05 -4.22
N ALA A 72 4.88 11.13 -3.88
CA ALA A 72 4.95 9.81 -4.52
C ALA A 72 3.70 8.98 -4.20
N ILE A 73 3.31 8.88 -2.92
CA ILE A 73 2.08 8.19 -2.49
C ILE A 73 0.84 8.80 -3.16
N TYR A 74 0.76 10.13 -3.23
CA TYR A 74 -0.34 10.83 -3.89
C TYR A 74 -0.43 10.47 -5.39
N ARG A 75 0.71 10.38 -6.10
CA ARG A 75 0.69 9.97 -7.51
C ARG A 75 0.22 8.53 -7.66
N GLU A 76 0.70 7.65 -6.80
CA GLU A 76 0.31 6.23 -6.79
C GLU A 76 -1.20 6.08 -6.56
N SER A 77 -1.77 6.82 -5.61
CA SER A 77 -3.22 6.79 -5.34
C SER A 77 -4.05 7.31 -6.53
N VAL A 78 -3.59 8.36 -7.21
CA VAL A 78 -4.24 8.87 -8.44
C VAL A 78 -4.23 7.82 -9.55
N VAL A 79 -3.14 7.05 -9.71
CA VAL A 79 -3.09 5.96 -10.69
C VAL A 79 -4.11 4.87 -10.34
N TYR A 80 -4.15 4.44 -9.07
CA TYR A 80 -5.10 3.42 -8.64
C TYR A 80 -6.57 3.86 -8.76
N GLN A 81 -6.88 5.12 -8.50
CA GLN A 81 -8.25 5.64 -8.60
C GLN A 81 -8.71 5.82 -10.04
N ASN A 82 -7.82 6.23 -10.95
CA ASN A 82 -8.17 6.55 -12.32
C ASN A 82 -7.90 5.38 -13.26
N ALA A 83 -6.62 5.09 -13.51
CA ALA A 83 -6.21 4.12 -14.53
C ALA A 83 -6.54 2.67 -14.13
N LEU A 84 -6.46 2.35 -12.83
CA LEU A 84 -6.71 1.01 -12.31
C LEU A 84 -8.00 0.91 -11.51
N GLY A 85 -8.86 1.95 -11.55
CA GLY A 85 -10.07 2.00 -10.74
C GLY A 85 -11.04 0.86 -11.03
N SER A 86 -11.11 0.43 -12.30
CA SER A 86 -11.88 -0.73 -12.73
C SER A 86 -11.35 -2.08 -12.24
N LEU A 87 -10.08 -2.13 -11.81
CA LEU A 87 -9.45 -3.34 -11.26
C LEU A 87 -9.63 -3.44 -9.74
N LYS A 88 -10.32 -2.48 -9.11
CA LYS A 88 -10.59 -2.55 -7.67
C LYS A 88 -11.37 -3.83 -7.34
N GLY A 89 -10.84 -4.62 -6.41
CA GLY A 89 -11.41 -5.91 -6.02
C GLY A 89 -11.17 -7.04 -7.02
N THR A 90 -10.46 -6.77 -8.12
CA THR A 90 -10.03 -7.80 -9.08
C THR A 90 -8.63 -8.25 -8.72
N PHE A 91 -8.44 -9.55 -8.51
CA PHE A 91 -7.11 -10.13 -8.42
C PHE A 91 -6.41 -9.97 -9.77
N ILE A 92 -5.27 -9.28 -9.82
CA ILE A 92 -4.46 -9.17 -11.03
C ILE A 92 -3.51 -10.37 -11.04
N PRO A 93 -3.82 -11.46 -11.78
CA PRO A 93 -3.01 -12.66 -11.76
C PRO A 93 -1.80 -12.42 -12.66
N LYS A 94 -0.60 -12.70 -12.13
CA LYS A 94 0.70 -12.67 -12.82
C LYS A 94 1.33 -11.28 -12.96
N VAL A 95 2.04 -10.87 -11.91
CA VAL A 95 3.34 -10.25 -12.14
C VAL A 95 4.26 -11.40 -12.58
N ALA A 96 4.94 -11.27 -13.72
CA ALA A 96 5.85 -12.32 -14.19
C ALA A 96 6.83 -12.71 -13.07
N SER A 97 7.13 -14.00 -12.92
CA SER A 97 8.05 -14.46 -11.89
C SER A 97 9.40 -13.71 -12.02
N PRO A 98 10.11 -13.43 -10.91
CA PRO A 98 11.39 -12.72 -10.93
C PRO A 98 12.43 -13.32 -11.89
N GLN A 99 12.26 -14.59 -12.27
CA GLN A 99 13.08 -15.31 -13.26
C GLN A 99 13.03 -14.69 -14.67
N ALA A 100 12.07 -13.81 -14.97
CA ALA A 100 12.00 -13.08 -16.24
C ALA A 100 13.01 -11.92 -16.34
N PHE A 101 13.62 -11.49 -15.23
CA PHE A 101 14.74 -10.56 -15.24
C PHE A 101 16.03 -11.37 -15.30
N LYS A 102 16.46 -11.75 -16.51
CA LYS A 102 17.84 -12.21 -16.71
C LYS A 102 18.76 -11.06 -16.31
N GLU A 103 19.58 -11.27 -15.29
CA GLU A 103 20.77 -10.44 -15.09
C GLU A 103 21.56 -10.46 -16.39
N VAL A 104 21.70 -9.30 -17.00
CA VAL A 104 22.66 -9.09 -18.07
C VAL A 104 23.99 -8.87 -17.35
N SER A 105 24.78 -9.94 -17.26
CA SER A 105 26.19 -9.90 -16.85
C SER A 105 27.08 -9.33 -17.94
#